data_AF-A0A101T0Q7-F1
#
_entry.id   AF-A0A101T0Q7-F1
#
_cell.length_a   1.000
_cell.length_b   1.000
_cell.length_c   1.000
_cell.angle_alpha   90.00
_cell.angle_beta   90.00
_cell.angle_gamma   90.00
#
_symmetry.space_group_name_H-M   'P 1'
#
loop_
_entity.id
_entity.type
_entity.pdbx_description
1 polymer ?
#
loop_
_entity_poly.entity_id
_entity_poly.type
_entity_poly.pdbx_seq_one_letter_code
_entity_poly.pdbx_strand_id
1 'polypeptide(L)'
;MKGDFTRRTFRSGNHYRGVLMQQGRVQLDADWNEQLDIQLHHDETTARDAIGVHGGPQDAAGFAITDPKGGEPHACLPTDLLLTKGRYYVDGILCENEELVGLAHQPDPPELELPGADGRYVAYLDVWREHLTALERPELREVALGGPDTGTRNRTVWQVRLERLANPEATPDQVAPPWKPRDGGPRGQLRARAQPPEADPTPSVVPPHAGYRRVENQLYRVEIHESSDGSPSFVWSRDNGTVAARLVRVSDSSIIVHSPGRDEALGFSEGQWVEVNDQARARRGLHGVLARLGEVSGTKLTVAQWEGFPPGLLGSDAVVRRWDSPGAVPITGDWIELEDGVQVQFKPDAFHRTGDYWLIPARTAALSLTDLDSDLPGNVEWPREEGGAPIFQLPDGIEHHTAAIALLDRVDGLWTRVYDCRALFAPLAEARPDPTSMRAPGLHVKYVRLTTLDGELGNDTSVSFAAFLKGGIVMGFDGVPAPLHPTGQSVLTVTLDLPYPLSPAERNAWQLGPGQVLGTQPLDLAGFLKMGAGEMRWQPDGVLESLPMMVRVGKELPTRLRCRLTLNGRALTAQGHPDRLLNGLALTRPRADGTIEVLLPTVDDVRGADFTFWFWIELPRLDGAFDSSTFDKSVFS
;
A
#
# COMPACT_ATOMS: atom_id res chain seq x y z
N MET A 1 19.44 17.33 5.00
CA MET A 1 19.43 18.36 3.95
C MET A 1 20.29 19.54 4.39
N LYS A 2 21.45 19.78 3.76
CA LYS A 2 22.50 20.74 4.18
C LYS A 2 22.83 21.75 3.05
N GLY A 3 21.80 22.34 2.45
CA GLY A 3 21.91 23.36 1.40
C GLY A 3 21.76 24.79 1.96
N ASP A 4 22.29 25.77 1.22
CA ASP A 4 22.19 27.19 1.57
C ASP A 4 20.78 27.69 1.26
N PHE A 5 19.91 27.53 2.25
CA PHE A 5 18.49 27.84 2.14
C PHE A 5 18.13 28.98 3.08
N THR A 6 17.19 29.81 2.64
CA THR A 6 16.71 30.92 3.47
C THR A 6 15.82 30.41 4.61
N ARG A 7 14.98 29.39 4.36
CA ARG A 7 14.06 28.73 5.32
C ARG A 7 13.30 27.57 4.66
N ARG A 8 12.61 26.76 5.47
CA ARG A 8 11.56 25.82 5.01
C ARG A 8 10.17 26.25 5.47
N THR A 9 9.31 26.60 4.52
CA THR A 9 7.99 27.18 4.77
C THR A 9 6.84 26.19 4.66
N PHE A 10 7.03 25.05 3.99
CA PHE A 10 5.97 24.06 3.82
C PHE A 10 5.38 23.59 5.17
N ARG A 11 4.05 23.65 5.29
CA ARG A 11 3.28 23.10 6.42
C ARG A 11 2.06 22.40 5.84
N SER A 12 1.95 21.09 6.05
CA SER A 12 0.85 20.27 5.49
C SER A 12 -0.54 20.77 5.92
N GLY A 13 -0.69 21.24 7.16
CA GLY A 13 -1.96 21.75 7.69
C GLY A 13 -2.52 23.03 7.03
N ASN A 14 -1.72 23.73 6.21
CA ASN A 14 -2.19 24.89 5.44
C ASN A 14 -2.99 24.49 4.19
N HIS A 15 -2.87 23.23 3.75
CA HIS A 15 -3.56 22.67 2.58
C HIS A 15 -3.29 23.44 1.27
N TYR A 16 -2.09 24.01 1.11
CA TYR A 16 -1.70 24.66 -0.15
C TYR A 16 -1.57 23.62 -1.28
N ARG A 17 -1.88 24.07 -2.50
CA ARG A 17 -1.77 23.27 -3.74
C ARG A 17 -0.64 23.73 -4.66
N GLY A 18 -0.03 24.88 -4.37
CA GLY A 18 1.15 25.37 -5.07
C GLY A 18 1.50 26.80 -4.69
N VAL A 19 2.62 27.26 -5.23
CA VAL A 19 3.20 28.60 -5.06
C VAL A 19 3.09 29.35 -6.40
N LEU A 20 2.60 30.59 -6.36
CA LEU A 20 2.36 31.39 -7.56
C LEU A 20 3.36 32.55 -7.65
N MET A 21 4.10 32.61 -8.77
CA MET A 21 4.96 33.76 -9.06
C MET A 21 4.13 35.00 -9.37
N GLN A 22 4.53 36.14 -8.81
CA GLN A 22 3.91 37.44 -9.07
C GLN A 22 4.83 38.33 -9.90
N GLN A 23 4.25 39.07 -10.83
CA GLN A 23 4.99 39.99 -11.69
C GLN A 23 5.72 41.06 -10.86
N GLY A 24 7.03 41.21 -11.09
CA GLY A 24 7.85 42.26 -10.48
C GLY A 24 8.21 42.02 -9.01
N ARG A 25 7.93 40.84 -8.45
CA ARG A 25 8.35 40.47 -7.08
C ARG A 25 9.67 39.68 -7.09
N VAL A 26 10.39 39.77 -5.97
CA VAL A 26 11.64 39.02 -5.74
C VAL A 26 11.31 37.53 -5.63
N GLN A 27 12.14 36.69 -6.24
CA GLN A 27 12.04 35.24 -6.10
C GLN A 27 12.95 34.77 -4.96
N LEU A 28 12.44 33.88 -4.12
CA LEU A 28 13.20 33.26 -3.04
C LEU A 28 13.35 31.75 -3.29
N ASP A 29 14.47 31.18 -2.85
CA ASP A 29 14.70 29.74 -2.85
C ASP A 29 13.62 28.99 -2.06
N ALA A 30 13.15 29.59 -0.96
CA ALA A 30 12.10 29.03 -0.11
C ALA A 30 10.79 28.77 -0.88
N ASP A 31 10.42 29.64 -1.83
CA ASP A 31 9.20 29.50 -2.63
C ASP A 31 9.28 28.30 -3.59
N TRP A 32 10.45 28.10 -4.22
CA TRP A 32 10.70 26.93 -5.06
C TRP A 32 10.70 25.66 -4.19
N ASN A 33 11.45 25.65 -3.09
CA ASN A 33 11.54 24.49 -2.22
C ASN A 33 10.16 24.11 -1.62
N GLU A 34 9.33 25.10 -1.27
CA GLU A 34 7.95 24.86 -0.82
C GLU A 34 7.07 24.27 -1.92
N GLN A 35 7.17 24.75 -3.16
CA GLN A 35 6.44 24.15 -4.28
C GLN A 35 6.79 22.66 -4.46
N LEU A 36 8.07 22.30 -4.32
CA LEU A 36 8.51 20.89 -4.37
C LEU A 36 7.91 20.08 -3.22
N ASP A 37 8.01 20.57 -1.98
CA ASP A 37 7.50 19.89 -0.80
C ASP A 37 5.96 19.71 -0.88
N ILE A 38 5.22 20.70 -1.39
CA ILE A 38 3.77 20.59 -1.66
C ILE A 38 3.50 19.45 -2.64
N GLN A 39 4.19 19.44 -3.79
CA GLN A 39 3.95 18.44 -4.82
C GLN A 39 4.25 17.03 -4.31
N LEU A 40 5.36 16.86 -3.60
CA LEU A 40 5.75 15.59 -2.99
C LEU A 40 4.71 15.10 -1.98
N HIS A 41 4.22 15.98 -1.10
CA HIS A 41 3.18 15.62 -0.13
C HIS A 41 1.91 15.12 -0.83
N HIS A 42 1.47 15.79 -1.90
CA HIS A 42 0.29 15.35 -2.66
C HIS A 42 0.53 14.04 -3.41
N ASP A 43 1.69 13.87 -4.05
CA ASP A 43 2.02 12.66 -4.81
C ASP A 43 2.11 11.43 -3.90
N GLU A 44 2.80 11.55 -2.76
CA GLU A 44 2.96 10.46 -1.80
C GLU A 44 1.67 10.13 -1.07
N THR A 45 0.88 11.16 -0.69
CA THR A 45 -0.44 10.93 -0.10
C THR A 45 -1.36 10.21 -1.09
N THR A 46 -1.39 10.65 -2.36
CA THR A 46 -2.21 10.00 -3.39
C THR A 46 -1.77 8.56 -3.63
N ALA A 47 -0.45 8.31 -3.70
CA ALA A 47 0.09 6.97 -3.87
C ALA A 47 -0.25 6.07 -2.68
N ARG A 48 -0.11 6.58 -1.44
CA ARG A 48 -0.49 5.87 -0.22
C ARG A 48 -1.98 5.53 -0.20
N ASP A 49 -2.85 6.47 -0.56
CA ASP A 49 -4.31 6.25 -0.55
C ASP A 49 -4.75 5.24 -1.61
N ALA A 50 -4.06 5.18 -2.76
CA ALA A 50 -4.36 4.26 -3.84
C ALA A 50 -3.77 2.85 -3.64
N ILE A 51 -2.56 2.75 -3.09
CA ILE A 51 -1.78 1.50 -2.97
C ILE A 51 -1.93 0.88 -1.58
N GLY A 52 -2.15 1.70 -0.56
CA GLY A 52 -2.03 1.36 0.85
C GLY A 52 -0.69 1.79 1.46
N VAL A 53 -0.42 1.35 2.69
CA VAL A 53 0.80 1.70 3.43
C VAL A 53 2.06 1.26 2.69
N HIS A 54 2.00 0.15 1.97
CA HIS A 54 3.06 -0.26 1.05
C HIS A 54 2.51 -1.22 -0.02
N GLY A 55 3.19 -1.31 -1.16
CA GLY A 55 2.86 -2.31 -2.16
C GLY A 55 3.66 -2.22 -3.46
N GLY A 56 3.74 -3.33 -4.18
CA GLY A 56 4.39 -3.43 -5.49
C GLY A 56 3.37 -3.69 -6.61
N PRO A 57 3.54 -3.10 -7.80
CA PRO A 57 2.69 -3.42 -8.94
C PRO A 57 2.88 -4.89 -9.33
N GLN A 58 1.83 -5.69 -9.38
CA GLN A 58 1.90 -7.16 -9.51
C GLN A 58 2.84 -7.66 -10.64
N ASP A 59 2.85 -6.96 -11.79
CA ASP A 59 3.62 -7.34 -12.98
C ASP A 59 5.03 -6.73 -13.03
N ALA A 60 5.39 -5.90 -12.05
CA ALA A 60 6.67 -5.20 -11.98
C ALA A 60 7.19 -5.04 -10.55
N ALA A 61 6.75 -5.88 -9.61
CA ALA A 61 7.08 -5.78 -8.20
C ALA A 61 8.53 -6.21 -7.95
N GLY A 62 9.31 -5.31 -7.34
CA GLY A 62 10.69 -5.57 -6.93
C GLY A 62 10.80 -6.19 -5.55
N PHE A 63 12.05 -6.34 -5.10
CA PHE A 63 12.43 -6.65 -3.71
C PHE A 63 11.95 -8.02 -3.18
N ALA A 64 11.59 -8.96 -4.05
CA ALA A 64 11.39 -10.34 -3.60
C ALA A 64 12.73 -10.92 -3.15
N ILE A 65 12.77 -11.60 -2.00
CA ILE A 65 13.94 -12.39 -1.61
C ILE A 65 13.84 -13.75 -2.31
N THR A 66 14.86 -14.06 -3.09
CA THR A 66 14.94 -15.25 -3.97
C THR A 66 16.29 -15.95 -3.84
N ASP A 67 16.34 -17.22 -4.24
CA ASP A 67 17.59 -17.96 -4.43
C ASP A 67 18.27 -17.57 -5.76
N PRO A 68 19.49 -18.06 -6.07
CA PRO A 68 20.18 -17.76 -7.32
C PRO A 68 19.50 -18.26 -8.59
N LYS A 69 18.48 -19.12 -8.46
CA LYS A 69 17.66 -19.63 -9.57
C LYS A 69 16.36 -18.84 -9.74
N GLY A 70 16.12 -17.82 -8.91
CA GLY A 70 14.90 -17.02 -8.88
C GLY A 70 13.72 -17.69 -8.15
N GLY A 71 13.97 -18.79 -7.46
CA GLY A 71 12.98 -19.51 -6.66
C GLY A 71 12.90 -19.01 -5.22
N GLU A 72 12.08 -19.69 -4.42
CA GLU A 72 12.00 -19.47 -2.98
C GLU A 72 13.29 -19.95 -2.27
N PRO A 73 13.93 -19.11 -1.44
CA PRO A 73 15.10 -19.51 -0.67
C PRO A 73 14.78 -20.68 0.26
N HIS A 74 15.52 -21.78 0.13
CA HIS A 74 15.44 -22.93 1.01
C HIS A 74 16.84 -23.42 1.37
N ALA A 75 17.19 -23.33 2.66
CA ALA A 75 18.51 -23.69 3.17
C ALA A 75 19.67 -23.05 2.38
N CYS A 76 19.53 -21.77 2.04
CA CYS A 76 20.48 -21.01 1.23
C CYS A 76 21.62 -20.43 2.08
N LEU A 77 22.81 -20.30 1.50
CA LEU A 77 23.88 -19.51 2.12
C LEU A 77 23.50 -18.02 2.15
N PRO A 78 24.05 -17.22 3.08
CA PRO A 78 23.79 -15.78 3.13
C PRO A 78 24.10 -15.05 1.81
N THR A 79 25.11 -15.51 1.07
CA THR A 79 25.51 -14.97 -0.24
C THR A 79 24.52 -15.27 -1.36
N ASP A 80 23.65 -16.25 -1.16
CA ASP A 80 22.71 -16.75 -2.17
C ASP A 80 21.34 -16.07 -2.06
N LEU A 81 21.13 -15.21 -1.05
CA LEU A 81 19.91 -14.41 -0.92
C LEU A 81 19.98 -13.20 -1.86
N LEU A 82 19.08 -13.16 -2.84
CA LEU A 82 19.02 -12.11 -3.86
C LEU A 82 17.70 -11.33 -3.80
N LEU A 83 17.74 -10.04 -4.13
CA LEU A 83 16.60 -9.14 -4.25
C LEU A 83 16.23 -8.95 -5.73
N THR A 84 14.97 -9.20 -6.08
CA THR A 84 14.51 -9.02 -7.46
C THR A 84 14.45 -7.56 -7.89
N LYS A 85 14.72 -7.32 -9.17
CA LYS A 85 14.47 -6.03 -9.81
C LYS A 85 12.97 -5.69 -9.84
N GLY A 86 12.64 -4.41 -9.89
CA GLY A 86 11.28 -3.90 -10.01
C GLY A 86 11.02 -2.71 -9.11
N ARG A 87 9.75 -2.40 -8.91
CA ARG A 87 9.28 -1.24 -8.15
C ARG A 87 8.52 -1.66 -6.91
N TYR A 88 8.57 -0.82 -5.89
CA TYR A 88 7.78 -0.98 -4.67
C TYR A 88 7.53 0.39 -4.05
N TYR A 89 6.40 0.54 -3.37
CA TYR A 89 6.01 1.78 -2.71
C TYR A 89 5.97 1.57 -1.21
N VAL A 90 6.52 2.50 -0.43
CA VAL A 90 6.44 2.53 1.04
C VAL A 90 5.97 3.91 1.46
N ASP A 91 4.84 3.99 2.15
CA ASP A 91 4.17 5.24 2.52
C ASP A 91 3.95 6.20 1.33
N GLY A 92 3.77 5.65 0.13
CA GLY A 92 3.63 6.41 -1.12
C GLY A 92 4.95 6.74 -1.83
N ILE A 93 6.10 6.48 -1.21
CA ILE A 93 7.43 6.72 -1.78
C ILE A 93 7.80 5.60 -2.75
N LEU A 94 8.07 5.94 -4.00
CA LEU A 94 8.55 4.99 -5.02
C LEU A 94 10.00 4.57 -4.76
N CYS A 95 10.20 3.26 -4.67
CA CYS A 95 11.50 2.59 -4.61
C CYS A 95 11.71 1.78 -5.90
N GLU A 96 12.89 1.91 -6.49
CA GLU A 96 13.23 1.25 -7.74
C GLU A 96 14.52 0.45 -7.56
N ASN A 97 14.47 -0.83 -7.87
CA ASN A 97 15.63 -1.70 -7.97
C ASN A 97 15.79 -2.13 -9.42
N GLU A 98 16.87 -1.68 -10.08
CA GLU A 98 17.05 -1.85 -11.52
C GLU A 98 17.49 -3.27 -11.90
N GLU A 99 18.18 -3.96 -10.99
CA GLU A 99 18.81 -5.25 -11.26
C GLU A 99 18.67 -6.24 -10.10
N LEU A 100 19.02 -7.50 -10.36
CA LEU A 100 19.08 -8.53 -9.34
C LEU A 100 20.33 -8.28 -8.49
N VAL A 101 20.16 -7.98 -7.20
CA VAL A 101 21.28 -7.66 -6.29
C VAL A 101 21.32 -8.61 -5.11
N GLY A 102 22.50 -8.86 -4.55
CA GLY A 102 22.62 -9.65 -3.32
C GLY A 102 22.07 -8.89 -2.12
N LEU A 103 21.39 -9.57 -1.19
CA LEU A 103 20.85 -8.97 0.03
C LEU A 103 21.95 -8.30 0.88
N ALA A 104 23.17 -8.87 0.89
CA ALA A 104 24.33 -8.29 1.57
C ALA A 104 25.10 -7.24 0.73
N HIS A 105 24.79 -7.14 -0.57
CA HIS A 105 25.52 -6.32 -1.56
C HIS A 105 24.55 -5.40 -2.31
N GLN A 106 23.77 -4.65 -1.55
CA GLN A 106 22.78 -3.70 -2.07
C GLN A 106 23.47 -2.42 -2.59
N PRO A 107 22.85 -1.68 -3.54
CA PRO A 107 23.35 -0.38 -3.96
C PRO A 107 23.35 0.64 -2.81
N ASP A 108 24.03 1.77 -2.99
CA ASP A 108 24.02 2.91 -2.07
C ASP A 108 24.35 2.53 -0.60
N PRO A 109 25.54 1.96 -0.37
CA PRO A 109 25.80 0.87 0.56
C PRO A 109 25.32 1.09 2.00
N PRO A 110 24.92 -0.02 2.62
CA PRO A 110 25.77 -0.65 3.62
C PRO A 110 26.07 -2.09 3.20
N GLU A 111 27.34 -2.50 3.27
CA GLU A 111 27.67 -3.92 3.41
C GLU A 111 26.89 -4.42 4.62
N LEU A 112 25.75 -5.07 4.36
CA LEU A 112 24.87 -5.52 5.42
C LEU A 112 25.51 -6.79 5.98
N GLU A 113 26.08 -6.68 7.17
CA GLU A 113 26.43 -7.86 7.94
C GLU A 113 25.12 -8.58 8.32
N LEU A 114 24.84 -9.66 7.59
CA LEU A 114 23.67 -10.48 7.89
C LEU A 114 23.85 -11.09 9.29
N PRO A 115 22.81 -11.05 10.14
CA PRO A 115 22.91 -11.49 11.51
C PRO A 115 23.27 -12.99 11.61
N GLY A 116 24.17 -13.31 12.53
CA GLY A 116 24.76 -14.64 12.69
C GLY A 116 24.04 -15.58 13.68
N ALA A 117 22.99 -15.10 14.36
CA ALA A 117 22.25 -15.90 15.34
C ALA A 117 21.07 -16.64 14.69
N ASP A 118 20.78 -17.86 15.12
CA ASP A 118 19.60 -18.59 14.64
C ASP A 118 18.29 -18.02 15.19
N GLY A 119 17.22 -18.18 14.41
CA GLY A 119 15.88 -17.73 14.74
C GLY A 119 15.12 -17.15 13.55
N ARG A 120 13.93 -16.59 13.85
CA ARG A 120 13.07 -15.92 12.87
C ARG A 120 13.40 -14.44 12.75
N TYR A 121 13.46 -13.97 11.51
CA TYR A 121 13.78 -12.59 11.14
C TYR A 121 12.67 -12.02 10.26
N VAL A 122 12.38 -10.73 10.44
CA VAL A 122 11.66 -9.94 9.45
C VAL A 122 12.68 -9.25 8.55
N ALA A 123 12.55 -9.46 7.26
CA ALA A 123 13.19 -8.62 6.26
C ALA A 123 12.25 -7.46 5.96
N TYR A 124 12.75 -6.24 6.09
CA TYR A 124 11.98 -5.03 5.84
C TYR A 124 12.74 -4.06 4.95
N LEU A 125 12.01 -3.39 4.07
CA LEU A 125 12.50 -2.30 3.24
C LEU A 125 12.46 -1.01 4.08
N ASP A 126 13.61 -0.40 4.29
CA ASP A 126 13.84 0.90 4.93
C ASP A 126 14.10 1.95 3.85
N VAL A 127 13.28 2.98 3.78
CA VAL A 127 13.23 3.97 2.70
C VAL A 127 13.34 5.37 3.26
N TRP A 128 14.25 6.18 2.71
CA TRP A 128 14.40 7.56 3.12
C TRP A 128 14.87 8.44 1.96
N ARG A 129 14.85 9.75 2.22
CA ARG A 129 15.31 10.79 1.30
C ARG A 129 16.70 11.25 1.67
N GLU A 130 17.64 11.09 0.74
CA GLU A 130 19.02 11.54 0.87
C GLU A 130 19.22 12.85 0.09
N HIS A 131 19.84 13.82 0.75
CA HIS A 131 20.24 15.08 0.14
C HIS A 131 21.65 14.95 -0.45
N LEU A 132 21.81 15.37 -1.70
CA LEU A 132 23.05 15.31 -2.46
C LEU A 132 23.46 16.69 -2.93
N THR A 133 24.74 17.01 -2.81
CA THR A 133 25.34 18.24 -3.33
C THR A 133 26.37 17.93 -4.42
N ALA A 134 26.91 18.98 -5.03
CA ALA A 134 28.03 18.85 -5.96
C ALA A 134 29.33 18.33 -5.30
N LEU A 135 29.41 18.25 -3.97
CA LEU A 135 30.55 17.66 -3.28
C LEU A 135 30.57 16.14 -3.43
N GLU A 136 29.42 15.49 -3.28
CA GLU A 136 29.27 14.05 -3.43
C GLU A 136 29.06 13.65 -4.91
N ARG A 137 28.43 14.52 -5.71
CA ARG A 137 28.13 14.30 -7.13
C ARG A 137 28.64 15.45 -7.99
N PRO A 138 29.95 15.49 -8.34
CA PRO A 138 30.56 16.59 -9.10
C PRO A 138 29.87 16.92 -10.43
N GLU A 139 29.20 15.95 -11.04
CA GLU A 139 28.41 16.11 -12.26
C GLU A 139 27.17 17.01 -12.11
N LEU A 140 26.76 17.35 -10.88
CA LEU A 140 25.67 18.31 -10.64
C LEU A 140 26.06 19.76 -10.98
N ARG A 141 27.35 20.06 -11.17
CA ARG A 141 27.82 21.40 -11.53
C ARG A 141 27.57 21.72 -13.00
N GLU A 142 27.16 22.95 -13.28
CA GLU A 142 26.92 23.38 -14.66
C GLU A 142 28.23 23.61 -15.40
N VAL A 143 28.63 22.66 -16.24
CA VAL A 143 29.91 22.68 -16.97
C VAL A 143 30.00 23.88 -17.92
N ALA A 144 28.91 24.25 -18.59
CA ALA A 144 28.90 25.34 -19.57
C ALA A 144 29.12 26.73 -18.96
N LEU A 145 28.83 26.90 -17.67
CA LEU A 145 29.01 28.16 -16.94
C LEU A 145 30.29 28.19 -16.09
N GLY A 146 31.21 27.25 -16.31
CA GLY A 146 32.47 27.17 -15.55
C GLY A 146 32.34 26.43 -14.21
N GLY A 147 31.32 25.58 -14.07
CA GLY A 147 31.09 24.71 -12.91
C GLY A 147 30.40 25.32 -11.68
N PRO A 148 29.55 26.36 -11.76
CA PRO A 148 28.80 26.81 -10.60
C PRO A 148 27.86 25.72 -10.07
N ASP A 149 27.66 25.73 -8.75
CA ASP A 149 26.59 24.97 -8.12
C ASP A 149 25.30 25.78 -8.25
N THR A 150 24.32 25.22 -8.97
CA THR A 150 23.02 25.86 -9.24
C THR A 150 21.90 25.30 -8.39
N GLY A 151 22.14 24.21 -7.66
CA GLY A 151 21.10 23.53 -6.90
C GLY A 151 21.48 22.10 -6.53
N THR A 152 20.85 21.63 -5.47
CA THR A 152 21.11 20.31 -4.88
C THR A 152 20.06 19.29 -5.33
N ARG A 153 20.22 18.01 -4.96
CA ARG A 153 19.27 16.95 -5.29
C ARG A 153 18.75 16.25 -4.05
N ASN A 154 17.53 15.76 -4.15
CA ASN A 154 16.96 14.81 -3.21
C ASN A 154 16.80 13.47 -3.95
N ARG A 155 17.23 12.38 -3.34
CA ARG A 155 17.20 11.03 -3.91
C ARG A 155 16.54 10.08 -2.94
N THR A 156 15.61 9.25 -3.41
CA THR A 156 15.11 8.12 -2.64
C THR A 156 16.19 7.06 -2.53
N VAL A 157 16.53 6.68 -1.30
CA VAL A 157 17.43 5.57 -0.99
C VAL A 157 16.61 4.50 -0.28
N TRP A 158 16.91 3.24 -0.58
CA TRP A 158 16.28 2.10 0.05
C TRP A 158 17.34 1.12 0.52
N GLN A 159 17.04 0.39 1.60
CA GLN A 159 17.82 -0.74 2.09
C GLN A 159 16.90 -1.80 2.66
N VAL A 160 17.14 -3.06 2.32
CA VAL A 160 16.52 -4.19 3.01
C VAL A 160 17.37 -4.54 4.22
N ARG A 161 16.77 -4.50 5.42
CA ARG A 161 17.41 -4.84 6.69
C ARG A 161 16.74 -6.06 7.30
N LEU A 162 17.47 -6.77 8.16
CA LEU A 162 16.98 -7.94 8.89
C LEU A 162 16.90 -7.65 10.39
N GLU A 163 15.73 -7.83 10.99
CA GLU A 163 15.55 -7.73 12.45
C GLU A 163 15.05 -9.07 13.02
N ARG A 164 15.70 -9.53 14.10
CA ARG A 164 15.31 -10.77 14.78
C ARG A 164 14.02 -10.58 15.56
N LEU A 165 13.02 -11.42 15.30
CA LEU A 165 11.76 -11.42 16.03
C LEU A 165 11.90 -12.19 17.35
N ALA A 166 11.16 -11.72 18.37
CA ALA A 166 11.11 -12.42 19.66
C ALA A 166 10.32 -13.74 19.57
N ASN A 167 9.27 -13.75 18.74
CA ASN A 167 8.46 -14.93 18.47
C ASN A 167 9.07 -15.73 17.30
N PRO A 168 9.60 -16.94 17.53
CA PRO A 168 10.13 -17.79 16.47
C PRO A 168 9.04 -18.30 15.51
N GLU A 169 7.77 -18.24 15.91
CA GLU A 169 6.62 -18.66 15.11
C GLU A 169 5.83 -17.46 14.55
N ALA A 170 6.47 -16.30 14.37
CA ALA A 170 5.80 -15.11 13.85
C ALA A 170 5.22 -15.36 12.45
N THR A 171 4.00 -14.89 12.21
CA THR A 171 3.28 -14.97 10.93
C THR A 171 3.19 -13.59 10.27
N PRO A 172 2.84 -13.50 8.98
CA PRO A 172 2.68 -12.21 8.30
C PRO A 172 1.77 -11.21 9.02
N ASP A 173 0.72 -11.66 9.69
CA ASP A 173 -0.20 -10.80 10.46
C ASP A 173 0.51 -10.01 11.59
N GLN A 174 1.59 -10.56 12.14
CA GLN A 174 2.38 -9.89 13.21
C GLN A 174 3.33 -8.83 12.67
N VAL A 175 3.59 -8.83 11.36
CA VAL A 175 4.46 -7.87 10.67
C VAL A 175 3.71 -7.09 9.59
N ALA A 176 2.39 -7.17 9.57
CA ALA A 176 1.53 -6.39 8.69
C ALA A 176 1.51 -4.91 9.12
N PRO A 177 1.24 -3.96 8.19
CA PRO A 177 1.08 -2.56 8.53
C PRO A 177 0.11 -2.30 9.69
N PRO A 178 0.41 -1.36 10.60
CA PRO A 178 1.56 -0.44 10.59
C PRO A 178 2.78 -0.98 11.37
N TRP A 179 3.31 -2.17 11.00
CA TRP A 179 4.56 -2.67 11.57
C TRP A 179 5.73 -1.70 11.37
N LYS A 180 6.56 -1.56 12.41
CA LYS A 180 7.81 -0.80 12.41
C LYS A 180 8.90 -1.63 13.08
N PRO A 181 10.18 -1.48 12.67
CA PRO A 181 11.30 -2.06 13.40
C PRO A 181 11.34 -1.52 14.82
N ARG A 182 11.96 -2.25 15.75
CA ARG A 182 12.13 -1.77 17.12
C ARG A 182 12.85 -0.43 17.10
N ASP A 183 12.22 0.59 17.68
CA ASP A 183 12.85 1.86 17.97
C ASP A 183 13.30 1.92 19.43
N GLY A 184 14.19 2.86 19.73
CA GLY A 184 14.63 3.11 21.10
C GLY A 184 13.64 3.92 21.95
N GLY A 185 12.39 4.08 21.50
CA GLY A 185 11.36 4.84 22.19
C GLY A 185 10.84 6.07 21.42
N PRO A 186 10.08 6.97 22.10
CA PRO A 186 9.48 8.15 21.48
C PRO A 186 10.54 9.03 20.81
N ARG A 187 10.31 9.42 19.55
CA ARG A 187 11.28 10.24 18.80
C ARG A 187 11.61 11.55 19.52
N GLY A 188 12.88 11.93 19.46
CA GLY A 188 13.41 13.22 19.89
C GLY A 188 12.59 14.38 19.36
N GLN A 189 12.28 15.34 20.22
CA GLN A 189 11.66 16.61 19.84
C GLN A 189 12.50 17.76 20.38
N LEU A 190 12.49 18.89 19.67
CA LEU A 190 13.18 20.12 20.06
C LEU A 190 12.19 21.27 20.05
N ARG A 191 12.40 22.28 20.89
CA ARG A 191 11.78 23.59 20.73
C ARG A 191 12.84 24.68 20.72
N ALA A 192 12.61 25.73 19.95
CA ALA A 192 13.53 26.86 19.84
C ALA A 192 12.85 28.16 20.24
N ARG A 193 13.64 29.12 20.74
CA ARG A 193 13.21 30.49 20.99
C ARG A 193 14.38 31.46 20.84
N ALA A 194 14.05 32.73 20.67
CA ALA A 194 14.97 33.80 21.00
C ALA A 194 14.94 34.08 22.51
N GLN A 195 16.05 34.56 23.07
CA GLN A 195 16.21 34.85 24.50
C GLN A 195 15.06 35.76 24.95
N PRO A 196 14.27 35.34 25.97
CA PRO A 196 13.14 36.14 26.42
C PRO A 196 13.64 37.46 27.05
N PRO A 197 12.88 38.55 26.94
CA PRO A 197 13.16 39.77 27.70
C PRO A 197 13.12 39.47 29.20
N GLU A 198 13.94 40.18 29.98
CA GLU A 198 13.95 40.06 31.44
C GLU A 198 12.55 40.32 32.02
N ALA A 199 12.18 39.55 33.04
CA ALA A 199 10.88 39.62 33.70
C ALA A 199 10.83 40.86 34.63
N ASP A 200 10.77 42.05 34.05
CA ASP A 200 10.26 43.33 34.58
C ASP A 200 10.75 44.49 33.68
N PRO A 201 10.36 44.56 32.40
CA PRO A 201 10.74 45.70 31.58
C PRO A 201 9.95 46.93 32.03
N THR A 202 10.65 48.02 32.34
CA THR A 202 10.01 49.33 32.35
C THR A 202 9.34 49.55 30.99
N PRO A 203 8.08 50.06 30.94
CA PRO A 203 7.27 50.08 29.73
C PRO A 203 7.78 51.16 28.76
N SER A 204 8.88 50.88 28.07
CA SER A 204 9.44 51.64 26.92
C SER A 204 10.85 51.19 26.51
N VAL A 205 11.49 50.23 27.19
CA VAL A 205 12.85 49.78 26.83
C VAL A 205 12.84 48.28 26.57
N VAL A 206 13.03 47.88 25.31
CA VAL A 206 13.42 46.50 24.98
C VAL A 206 14.77 46.24 25.64
N PRO A 207 14.92 45.22 26.50
CA PRO A 207 16.19 44.94 27.15
C PRO A 207 17.29 44.71 26.10
N PRO A 208 18.50 45.28 26.23
CA PRO A 208 19.57 45.17 25.23
C PRO A 208 20.08 43.73 25.01
N HIS A 209 19.59 42.77 25.80
CA HIS A 209 19.95 41.36 25.73
C HIS A 209 18.79 40.43 25.33
N ALA A 210 17.63 40.98 24.95
CA ALA A 210 16.49 40.18 24.52
C ALA A 210 16.53 39.92 23.00
N GLY A 211 16.01 38.76 22.59
CA GLY A 211 15.86 38.41 21.18
C GLY A 211 17.13 37.92 20.50
N TYR A 212 17.02 37.73 19.19
CA TYR A 212 18.11 37.40 18.28
C TYR A 212 18.90 38.66 17.93
N ARG A 213 20.23 38.61 18.11
CA ARG A 213 21.08 39.80 18.15
C ARG A 213 21.97 40.02 16.93
N ARG A 214 22.02 39.09 15.97
CA ARG A 214 22.81 39.30 14.76
C ARG A 214 22.09 40.22 13.78
N VAL A 215 22.91 40.89 12.96
CA VAL A 215 22.45 41.73 11.85
C VAL A 215 22.01 40.95 10.61
N GLU A 216 22.44 39.69 10.51
CA GLU A 216 22.13 38.79 9.39
C GLU A 216 20.95 37.89 9.73
N ASN A 217 20.16 37.55 8.71
CA ASN A 217 19.23 36.43 8.83
C ASN A 217 20.02 35.11 8.69
N GLN A 218 19.67 34.12 9.50
CA GLN A 218 20.38 32.84 9.56
C GLN A 218 19.40 31.66 9.53
N LEU A 219 19.90 30.49 9.10
CA LEU A 219 19.17 29.23 9.16
C LEU A 219 19.95 28.26 10.03
N TYR A 220 19.71 28.32 11.34
CA TYR A 220 20.38 27.44 12.27
C TYR A 220 19.97 25.98 12.04
N ARG A 221 20.94 25.07 12.08
CA ARG A 221 20.75 23.63 12.10
C ARG A 221 21.25 23.09 13.42
N VAL A 222 20.41 22.33 14.11
CA VAL A 222 20.79 21.50 15.25
C VAL A 222 20.67 20.05 14.81
N GLU A 223 21.76 19.28 14.88
CA GLU A 223 21.82 17.89 14.41
C GLU A 223 22.34 16.98 15.51
N ILE A 224 21.64 15.87 15.76
CA ILE A 224 22.09 14.82 16.68
C ILE A 224 23.35 14.18 16.11
N HIS A 225 24.43 14.19 16.89
CA HIS A 225 25.71 13.60 16.53
C HIS A 225 25.80 12.18 17.08
N GLU A 226 25.81 12.03 18.40
CA GLU A 226 25.74 10.73 19.09
C GLU A 226 24.30 10.39 19.48
N SER A 227 23.92 9.12 19.29
CA SER A 227 22.58 8.63 19.57
C SER A 227 22.33 8.40 21.07
N SER A 228 21.06 8.16 21.43
CA SER A 228 20.68 7.77 22.81
C SER A 228 21.22 6.42 23.26
N ASP A 229 21.70 5.55 22.34
CA ASP A 229 22.36 4.29 22.70
C ASP A 229 23.79 4.52 23.25
N GLY A 230 24.36 5.70 22.98
CA GLY A 230 25.64 6.17 23.49
C GLY A 230 25.48 7.27 24.53
N SER A 231 26.28 8.33 24.39
CA SER A 231 26.15 9.57 25.18
C SER A 231 25.50 10.64 24.30
N PRO A 232 24.18 10.84 24.36
CA PRO A 232 23.46 11.64 23.39
C PRO A 232 23.98 13.08 23.34
N SER A 233 24.38 13.50 22.14
CA SER A 233 25.00 14.80 21.89
C SER A 233 24.55 15.37 20.55
N PHE A 234 24.75 16.66 20.36
CA PHE A 234 24.40 17.36 19.12
C PHE A 234 25.51 18.31 18.70
N VAL A 235 25.53 18.61 17.41
CA VAL A 235 26.31 19.70 16.81
C VAL A 235 25.35 20.73 16.22
N TRP A 236 25.82 21.95 16.05
CA TRP A 236 25.02 22.99 15.43
C TRP A 236 25.84 23.88 14.49
N SER A 237 25.13 24.47 13.54
CA SER A 237 25.68 25.44 12.59
C SER A 237 24.65 26.55 12.37
N ARG A 238 25.13 27.79 12.21
CA ARG A 238 24.27 28.95 11.91
C ARG A 238 23.81 29.00 10.44
N ASP A 239 24.52 28.31 9.55
CA ASP A 239 24.35 28.35 8.11
C ASP A 239 23.86 27.02 7.53
N ASN A 240 23.03 26.28 8.27
CA ASN A 240 22.52 24.95 7.93
C ASN A 240 23.63 23.90 7.66
N GLY A 241 24.82 24.14 8.20
CA GLY A 241 26.00 23.33 7.99
C GLY A 241 26.42 23.34 6.52
N THR A 242 26.32 24.46 5.83
CA THR A 242 26.56 24.53 4.37
C THR A 242 28.02 24.58 3.99
N VAL A 243 28.86 25.13 4.87
CA VAL A 243 30.31 25.21 4.65
C VAL A 243 30.92 23.81 4.76
N ALA A 244 31.24 23.25 3.60
CA ALA A 244 31.92 21.97 3.49
C ALA A 244 32.81 21.91 2.25
N ALA A 245 33.76 20.98 2.27
CA ALA A 245 34.64 20.69 1.15
C ALA A 245 34.85 19.19 1.00
N ARG A 246 35.11 18.76 -0.24
CA ARG A 246 35.47 17.37 -0.53
C ARG A 246 36.81 17.03 0.11
N LEU A 247 36.87 15.91 0.80
CA LEU A 247 38.09 15.37 1.39
C LEU A 247 38.99 14.82 0.28
N VAL A 248 40.28 15.18 0.32
CA VAL A 248 41.32 14.61 -0.54
C VAL A 248 42.15 13.59 0.24
N ARG A 249 42.55 13.94 1.47
CA ARG A 249 43.36 13.08 2.33
C ARG A 249 43.19 13.46 3.79
N VAL A 250 43.17 12.47 4.67
CA VAL A 250 43.16 12.66 6.13
C VAL A 250 44.35 11.92 6.77
N SER A 251 44.84 12.46 7.87
CA SER A 251 45.91 11.93 8.71
C SER A 251 45.74 12.43 10.13
N ASP A 252 46.54 11.91 11.07
CA ASP A 252 46.50 12.28 12.48
C ASP A 252 46.63 13.78 12.75
N SER A 253 47.41 14.51 11.95
CA SER A 253 47.70 15.94 12.17
C SER A 253 47.18 16.88 11.08
N SER A 254 46.55 16.35 10.03
CA SER A 254 46.11 17.19 8.91
C SER A 254 44.97 16.60 8.09
N ILE A 255 44.13 17.49 7.59
CA ILE A 255 43.04 17.26 6.65
C ILE A 255 43.36 18.07 5.39
N ILE A 256 43.39 17.41 4.24
CA ILE A 256 43.59 18.04 2.93
C ILE A 256 42.24 18.03 2.21
N VAL A 257 41.77 19.20 1.82
CA VAL A 257 40.51 19.40 1.09
C VAL A 257 40.74 19.80 -0.36
N HIS A 258 39.77 19.58 -1.22
CA HIS A 258 39.89 19.94 -2.64
C HIS A 258 39.88 21.46 -2.87
N SER A 259 39.14 22.21 -2.04
CA SER A 259 39.06 23.68 -2.09
C SER A 259 38.78 24.22 -0.68
N PRO A 260 39.45 25.29 -0.23
CA PRO A 260 39.36 25.76 1.16
C PRO A 260 38.14 26.65 1.49
N GLY A 261 37.20 26.82 0.55
CA GLY A 261 36.16 27.85 0.63
C GLY A 261 36.61 29.16 -0.04
N ARG A 262 35.68 30.10 -0.25
CA ARG A 262 35.97 31.35 -0.99
C ARG A 262 36.68 32.40 -0.12
N ASP A 263 36.40 32.45 1.17
CA ASP A 263 36.93 33.41 2.16
C ASP A 263 36.87 32.83 3.59
N GLU A 264 37.30 33.59 4.61
CA GLU A 264 37.30 33.17 6.02
C GLU A 264 35.89 32.93 6.61
N ALA A 265 34.86 33.62 6.08
CA ALA A 265 33.48 33.48 6.55
C ALA A 265 32.80 32.24 5.94
N LEU A 266 33.12 31.94 4.69
CA LEU A 266 32.61 30.83 3.88
C LEU A 266 33.65 29.70 3.71
N GLY A 267 34.64 29.66 4.59
CA GLY A 267 35.75 28.71 4.58
C GLY A 267 36.10 28.22 5.97
N PHE A 268 37.32 27.71 6.08
CA PHE A 268 37.84 27.11 7.30
C PHE A 268 38.85 28.04 7.98
N SER A 269 38.77 28.15 9.30
CA SER A 269 39.64 28.99 10.12
C SER A 269 40.14 28.25 11.35
N GLU A 270 41.25 28.72 11.92
CA GLU A 270 41.81 28.17 13.15
C GLU A 270 40.80 28.20 14.30
N GLY A 271 40.79 27.13 15.09
CA GLY A 271 39.89 26.95 16.24
C GLY A 271 38.47 26.47 15.89
N GLN A 272 38.08 26.47 14.61
CA GLN A 272 36.78 25.95 14.18
C GLN A 272 36.72 24.43 14.33
N TRP A 273 35.50 23.92 14.50
CA TRP A 273 35.23 22.49 14.51
C TRP A 273 34.80 22.03 13.13
N VAL A 274 35.31 20.87 12.74
CA VAL A 274 34.92 20.17 11.51
C VAL A 274 34.58 18.73 11.79
N GLU A 275 33.66 18.18 11.01
CA GLU A 275 33.35 16.76 10.96
C GLU A 275 33.82 16.17 9.64
N VAL A 276 34.54 15.05 9.71
CA VAL A 276 34.92 14.26 8.54
C VAL A 276 34.00 13.05 8.45
N ASN A 277 33.25 12.94 7.34
CA ASN A 277 32.25 11.89 7.14
C ASN A 277 32.14 11.47 5.66
N ASP A 278 31.49 10.33 5.39
CA ASP A 278 31.13 9.86 4.04
C ASP A 278 29.66 9.37 4.01
N GLN A 279 29.11 9.13 2.81
CA GLN A 279 27.71 8.69 2.70
C GLN A 279 27.51 7.29 3.26
N ALA A 280 28.49 6.38 3.12
CA ALA A 280 28.39 5.02 3.61
C ALA A 280 28.22 4.95 5.14
N ARG A 281 28.86 5.84 5.90
CA ARG A 281 28.63 6.01 7.34
C ARG A 281 27.27 6.61 7.63
N ALA A 282 26.92 7.70 6.95
CA ALA A 282 25.64 8.38 7.15
C ALA A 282 24.44 7.43 6.92
N ARG A 283 24.46 6.59 5.87
CA ARG A 283 23.40 5.61 5.58
C ARG A 283 23.30 4.47 6.59
N ARG A 284 24.37 4.21 7.34
CA ARG A 284 24.39 3.28 8.48
C ARG A 284 23.90 3.92 9.78
N GLY A 285 23.53 5.21 9.76
CA GLY A 285 23.19 5.95 10.97
C GLY A 285 24.40 6.22 11.86
N LEU A 286 25.61 6.24 11.28
CA LEU A 286 26.85 6.56 11.99
C LEU A 286 27.25 8.01 11.73
N HIS A 287 27.68 8.70 12.78
CA HIS A 287 28.23 10.05 12.66
C HIS A 287 29.67 10.03 12.14
N GLY A 288 30.13 11.19 11.66
CA GLY A 288 31.51 11.43 11.31
C GLY A 288 32.37 11.75 12.54
N VAL A 289 33.67 11.89 12.31
CA VAL A 289 34.64 12.17 13.37
C VAL A 289 34.87 13.67 13.45
N LEU A 290 34.73 14.24 14.65
CA LEU A 290 34.96 15.66 14.91
C LEU A 290 36.45 15.97 15.15
N ALA A 291 36.87 17.14 14.67
CA ALA A 291 38.20 17.70 14.89
C ALA A 291 38.13 19.21 15.09
N ARG A 292 38.93 19.72 16.03
CA ARG A 292 39.22 21.15 16.13
C ARG A 292 40.43 21.47 15.27
N LEU A 293 40.28 22.46 14.40
CA LEU A 293 41.34 22.92 13.51
C LEU A 293 42.40 23.74 14.26
N GLY A 294 43.65 23.55 13.88
CA GLY A 294 44.75 24.48 14.17
C GLY A 294 44.94 25.47 13.03
N GLU A 295 46.18 25.78 12.69
CA GLU A 295 46.53 26.59 11.53
C GLU A 295 45.88 26.07 10.23
N VAL A 296 45.26 26.98 9.48
CA VAL A 296 44.67 26.72 8.15
C VAL A 296 45.48 27.46 7.09
N SER A 297 45.96 26.73 6.08
CA SER A 297 46.76 27.28 4.99
C SER A 297 46.31 26.72 3.65
N GLY A 298 45.50 27.52 2.93
CA GLY A 298 44.87 27.09 1.68
C GLY A 298 44.12 25.76 1.90
N THR A 299 44.37 24.77 1.05
CA THR A 299 43.72 23.44 1.10
C THR A 299 44.17 22.55 2.26
N LYS A 300 45.14 22.96 3.08
CA LYS A 300 45.65 22.17 4.20
C LYS A 300 45.10 22.74 5.51
N LEU A 301 44.28 21.94 6.19
CA LEU A 301 43.76 22.21 7.51
C LEU A 301 44.58 21.39 8.52
N THR A 302 45.32 22.02 9.42
CA THR A 302 45.98 21.27 10.50
C THR A 302 44.97 20.90 11.58
N VAL A 303 45.16 19.72 12.18
CA VAL A 303 44.27 19.25 13.26
C VAL A 303 44.95 19.53 14.59
N ALA A 304 44.36 20.41 15.39
CA ALA A 304 44.82 20.66 16.74
C ALA A 304 44.39 19.53 17.69
N GLN A 305 43.19 18.99 17.50
CA GLN A 305 42.64 17.92 18.33
C GLN A 305 41.57 17.14 17.57
N TRP A 306 41.64 15.81 17.63
CA TRP A 306 40.53 14.92 17.27
C TRP A 306 39.66 14.63 18.49
N GLU A 307 38.36 14.49 18.26
CA GLU A 307 37.46 13.86 19.22
C GLU A 307 37.53 12.34 19.00
N GLY A 308 38.28 11.66 19.87
CA GLY A 308 38.63 10.25 19.68
C GLY A 308 39.81 10.08 18.73
N PHE A 309 39.66 9.18 17.75
CA PHE A 309 40.70 8.85 16.77
C PHE A 309 40.33 9.40 15.39
N PRO A 310 41.33 9.71 14.53
CA PRO A 310 41.07 10.08 13.15
C PRO A 310 40.18 9.04 12.44
N PRO A 311 39.35 9.47 11.48
CA PRO A 311 38.54 8.53 10.71
C PRO A 311 39.46 7.55 9.97
N GLY A 312 39.03 6.28 9.93
CA GLY A 312 39.71 5.23 9.19
C GLY A 312 39.52 5.36 7.67
N LEU A 313 39.35 4.22 6.99
CA LEU A 313 39.05 4.23 5.56
C LEU A 313 37.69 4.91 5.30
N LEU A 314 37.66 5.83 4.33
CA LEU A 314 36.48 6.57 3.90
C LEU A 314 36.27 6.41 2.40
N GLY A 315 35.02 6.58 1.96
CA GLY A 315 34.64 6.61 0.55
C GLY A 315 35.20 7.82 -0.23
N SER A 316 35.18 7.74 -1.56
CA SER A 316 35.67 8.82 -2.45
C SER A 316 34.81 10.08 -2.44
N ASP A 317 33.61 9.97 -1.87
CA ASP A 317 32.57 10.96 -1.62
C ASP A 317 32.71 11.64 -0.25
N ALA A 318 33.77 11.33 0.51
CA ALA A 318 34.00 11.90 1.83
C ALA A 318 34.09 13.43 1.80
N VAL A 319 33.51 14.04 2.83
CA VAL A 319 33.41 15.50 3.02
C VAL A 319 33.93 15.91 4.38
N VAL A 320 34.42 17.14 4.44
CA VAL A 320 34.81 17.84 5.66
C VAL A 320 33.83 18.99 5.83
N ARG A 321 33.08 19.01 6.92
CA ARG A 321 32.00 19.98 7.15
C ARG A 321 32.25 20.78 8.40
N ARG A 322 32.06 22.09 8.33
CA ARG A 322 32.21 23.00 9.47
C ARG A 322 31.00 22.93 10.40
N TRP A 323 31.27 23.01 11.69
CA TRP A 323 30.29 23.22 12.75
C TRP A 323 30.66 24.45 13.58
N ASP A 324 29.65 25.20 14.01
CA ASP A 324 29.82 26.36 14.90
C ASP A 324 29.79 25.94 16.39
N SER A 325 29.31 24.72 16.67
CA SER A 325 29.37 24.14 18.00
C SER A 325 30.81 23.87 18.46
N PRO A 326 31.11 24.00 19.76
CA PRO A 326 32.43 23.70 20.32
C PRO A 326 32.64 22.18 20.49
N GLY A 327 32.62 21.43 19.38
CA GLY A 327 32.59 19.96 19.36
C GLY A 327 31.18 19.41 19.56
N ALA A 328 31.08 18.18 20.08
CA ALA A 328 29.81 17.57 20.45
C ALA A 328 29.27 18.16 21.77
N VAL A 329 28.06 18.72 21.72
CA VAL A 329 27.39 19.33 22.88
C VAL A 329 26.44 18.30 23.52
N PRO A 330 26.56 17.99 24.82
CA PRO A 330 25.66 17.05 25.48
C PRO A 330 24.20 17.53 25.45
N ILE A 331 23.28 16.60 25.23
CA ILE A 331 21.85 16.90 25.34
C ILE A 331 21.45 16.92 26.82
N THR A 332 20.83 18.02 27.23
CA THR A 332 20.28 18.20 28.59
C THR A 332 18.78 18.52 28.50
N GLY A 333 18.08 18.45 29.64
CA GLY A 333 16.67 18.83 29.73
C GLY A 333 16.43 20.34 29.85
N ASP A 334 17.49 21.15 29.91
CA ASP A 334 17.40 22.60 30.13
C ASP A 334 17.46 23.38 28.81
N TRP A 335 17.21 24.69 28.88
CA TRP A 335 17.49 25.58 27.75
C TRP A 335 18.99 25.71 27.53
N ILE A 336 19.44 25.45 26.30
CA ILE A 336 20.82 25.55 25.86
C ILE A 336 20.94 26.75 24.92
N GLU A 337 21.85 27.68 25.23
CA GLU A 337 22.22 28.78 24.35
C GLU A 337 23.12 28.24 23.23
N LEU A 338 22.73 28.46 21.97
CA LEU A 338 23.59 28.20 20.82
C LEU A 338 24.57 29.36 20.65
N GLU A 339 24.02 30.54 20.37
CA GLU A 339 24.70 31.83 20.31
C GLU A 339 23.70 32.97 20.12
N ASP A 340 24.13 34.22 20.37
CA ASP A 340 23.44 35.45 19.97
C ASP A 340 21.93 35.52 20.28
N GLY A 341 21.51 34.86 21.35
CA GLY A 341 20.13 34.83 21.84
C GLY A 341 19.31 33.67 21.29
N VAL A 342 19.86 32.78 20.46
CA VAL A 342 19.16 31.58 19.98
C VAL A 342 19.30 30.48 21.02
N GLN A 343 18.16 30.01 21.52
CA GLN A 343 18.09 28.95 22.53
C GLN A 343 17.27 27.77 22.03
N VAL A 344 17.71 26.58 22.41
CA VAL A 344 16.99 25.33 22.15
C VAL A 344 16.80 24.53 23.42
N GLN A 345 15.77 23.70 23.43
CA GLN A 345 15.56 22.72 24.49
C GLN A 345 15.07 21.42 23.87
N PHE A 346 15.70 20.32 24.27
CA PHE A 346 15.27 18.98 23.89
C PHE A 346 14.20 18.49 24.85
N LYS A 347 13.23 17.75 24.31
CA LYS A 347 12.19 17.12 25.12
C LYS A 347 12.83 16.03 25.98
N PRO A 348 12.63 16.02 27.31
CA PRO A 348 13.10 14.95 28.18
C PRO A 348 12.52 13.59 27.79
N ASP A 349 13.22 12.51 28.16
CA ASP A 349 12.80 11.11 27.98
C ASP A 349 12.48 10.72 26.52
N ALA A 350 13.15 11.36 25.55
CA ALA A 350 13.00 11.07 24.13
C ALA A 350 14.25 10.38 23.57
N PHE A 351 14.05 9.51 22.59
CA PHE A 351 15.12 8.81 21.88
C PHE A 351 15.62 9.64 20.71
N HIS A 352 16.90 9.97 20.72
CA HIS A 352 17.57 10.75 19.69
C HIS A 352 18.37 9.82 18.77
N ARG A 353 18.10 9.92 17.46
CA ARG A 353 18.83 9.16 16.43
C ARG A 353 19.91 10.04 15.81
N THR A 354 21.10 9.51 15.62
CA THR A 354 22.16 10.18 14.87
C THR A 354 21.64 10.68 13.52
N GLY A 355 21.94 11.94 13.21
CA GLY A 355 21.51 12.60 11.97
C GLY A 355 20.12 13.22 12.01
N ASP A 356 19.27 12.97 13.03
CA ASP A 356 18.04 13.74 13.25
C ASP A 356 18.42 15.23 13.39
N TYR A 357 17.67 16.13 12.75
CA TYR A 357 17.98 17.56 12.81
C TYR A 357 16.76 18.47 12.80
N TRP A 358 16.95 19.70 13.26
CA TRP A 358 15.97 20.79 13.22
C TRP A 358 16.57 22.02 12.56
N LEU A 359 15.73 22.72 11.80
CA LEU A 359 16.04 23.99 11.16
C LEU A 359 15.32 25.14 11.88
N ILE A 360 16.06 26.17 12.25
CA ILE A 360 15.56 27.29 13.06
C ILE A 360 15.90 28.58 12.31
N PRO A 361 14.97 29.13 11.51
CA PRO A 361 15.18 30.40 10.85
C PRO A 361 15.20 31.53 11.89
N ALA A 362 16.29 32.29 11.94
CA ALA A 362 16.45 33.46 12.80
C ALA A 362 16.45 34.73 11.96
N ARG A 363 15.65 35.72 12.37
CA ARG A 363 15.44 36.98 11.64
C ARG A 363 15.77 38.19 12.51
N THR A 364 16.55 39.11 11.95
CA THR A 364 16.92 40.36 12.62
C THR A 364 15.72 41.31 12.77
N ALA A 365 14.82 41.33 11.79
CA ALA A 365 13.55 42.05 11.88
C ALA A 365 12.43 41.06 12.21
N ALA A 366 11.80 41.20 13.38
CA ALA A 366 10.61 40.43 13.72
C ALA A 366 9.37 41.10 13.12
N LEU A 367 8.67 40.42 12.21
CA LEU A 367 7.34 40.84 11.76
C LEU A 367 6.32 40.43 12.84
N SER A 368 5.71 41.40 13.52
CA SER A 368 4.42 41.16 14.17
C SER A 368 3.33 41.07 13.11
N LEU A 369 2.37 40.15 13.26
CA LEU A 369 1.28 39.93 12.31
C LEU A 369 0.36 41.15 12.12
N THR A 370 0.50 42.19 12.94
CA THR A 370 -0.38 43.37 12.91
C THR A 370 0.33 44.68 12.60
N ASP A 371 1.65 44.81 12.82
CA ASP A 371 2.39 46.05 12.60
C ASP A 371 3.86 45.79 12.20
N LEU A 372 4.33 46.53 11.20
CA LEU A 372 5.75 46.70 10.86
C LEU A 372 6.40 47.58 11.94
N ASP A 373 6.47 47.08 13.18
CA ASP A 373 7.15 47.80 14.24
C ASP A 373 8.64 47.44 14.21
N SER A 374 9.46 48.34 13.66
CA SER A 374 10.91 48.19 13.53
C SER A 374 11.64 48.10 14.88
N ASP A 375 10.92 48.35 15.98
CA ASP A 375 11.46 48.33 17.34
C ASP A 375 11.31 46.94 18.02
N LEU A 376 10.72 45.95 17.33
CA LEU A 376 10.64 44.58 17.85
C LEU A 376 12.01 43.89 17.78
N PRO A 377 12.47 43.26 18.88
CA PRO A 377 13.74 42.53 18.87
C PRO A 377 13.68 41.37 17.88
N GLY A 378 14.83 41.05 17.26
CA GLY A 378 14.95 39.90 16.37
C GLY A 378 14.44 38.61 17.03
N ASN A 379 13.95 37.67 16.23
CA ASN A 379 13.30 36.47 16.74
C ASN A 379 13.62 35.24 15.89
N VAL A 380 13.26 34.06 16.40
CA VAL A 380 13.24 32.82 15.62
C VAL A 380 11.83 32.52 15.11
N GLU A 381 11.73 32.10 13.86
CA GLU A 381 10.49 31.61 13.25
C GLU A 381 10.20 30.19 13.79
N TRP A 382 9.46 30.10 14.91
CA TRP A 382 9.14 28.83 15.56
C TRP A 382 7.66 28.72 15.93
N PRO A 383 7.00 27.55 15.80
CA PRO A 383 5.61 27.36 16.21
C PRO A 383 5.40 27.62 17.71
N ARG A 384 4.34 28.36 18.05
CA ARG A 384 4.01 28.75 19.42
C ARG A 384 2.55 28.41 19.75
N GLU A 385 2.30 28.11 21.02
CA GLU A 385 0.94 27.97 21.56
C GLU A 385 0.26 29.34 21.64
N GLU A 386 -1.06 29.36 21.92
CA GLU A 386 -1.84 30.60 22.09
C GLU A 386 -1.26 31.51 23.21
N GLY A 387 -0.63 30.91 24.23
CA GLY A 387 0.09 31.63 25.29
C GLY A 387 1.52 32.09 24.94
N GLY A 388 1.96 31.93 23.69
CA GLY A 388 3.26 32.38 23.19
C GLY A 388 4.45 31.45 23.49
N ALA A 389 4.23 30.36 24.24
CA ALA A 389 5.25 29.36 24.53
C ALA A 389 5.65 28.57 23.26
N PRO A 390 6.94 28.32 23.01
CA PRO A 390 7.38 27.53 21.86
C PRO A 390 7.00 26.05 22.02
N ILE A 391 6.49 25.46 20.94
CA ILE A 391 6.01 24.07 20.89
C ILE A 391 7.16 23.13 20.51
N PHE A 392 7.20 21.94 21.12
CA PHE A 392 8.12 20.87 20.69
C PHE A 392 7.77 20.35 19.30
N GLN A 393 8.74 20.39 18.37
CA GLN A 393 8.63 19.90 17.01
C GLN A 393 9.45 18.62 16.82
N LEU A 394 8.97 17.74 15.95
CA LEU A 394 9.74 16.60 15.44
C LEU A 394 10.91 17.10 14.56
N PRO A 395 11.94 16.27 14.31
CA PRO A 395 13.04 16.61 13.41
C PRO A 395 12.53 16.87 11.97
N ASP A 396 13.18 17.79 11.24
CA ASP A 396 12.89 18.16 9.85
C ASP A 396 13.36 17.09 8.81
N GLY A 397 14.13 16.10 9.24
CA GLY A 397 14.65 14.94 8.50
C GLY A 397 15.60 14.12 9.39
N ILE A 398 16.10 12.93 9.06
CA ILE A 398 15.80 11.98 7.98
C ILE A 398 14.57 11.16 8.39
N GLU A 399 13.54 11.13 7.55
CA GLU A 399 12.36 10.29 7.80
C GLU A 399 12.53 8.93 7.14
N HIS A 400 12.45 7.89 7.96
CA HIS A 400 12.55 6.49 7.56
C HIS A 400 11.14 5.88 7.49
N HIS A 401 10.82 5.34 6.33
CA HIS A 401 9.58 4.65 6.02
C HIS A 401 9.88 3.17 5.86
N THR A 402 9.10 2.31 6.51
CA THR A 402 9.43 0.88 6.60
C THR A 402 8.28 -0.01 6.15
N ALA A 403 8.59 -1.07 5.40
CA ALA A 403 7.63 -2.11 5.02
C ALA A 403 8.23 -3.50 5.21
N ALA A 404 7.53 -4.40 5.91
CA ALA A 404 7.91 -5.81 5.94
C ALA A 404 7.75 -6.42 4.54
N ILE A 405 8.76 -7.13 4.07
CA ILE A 405 8.77 -7.76 2.73
C ILE A 405 8.93 -9.28 2.79
N ALA A 406 9.50 -9.83 3.86
CA ALA A 406 9.55 -11.28 4.06
C ALA A 406 9.75 -11.67 5.53
N LEU A 407 9.39 -12.91 5.85
CA LEU A 407 9.84 -13.60 7.05
C LEU A 407 10.84 -14.69 6.67
N LEU A 408 11.98 -14.70 7.36
CA LEU A 408 13.09 -15.60 7.11
C LEU A 408 13.42 -16.39 8.39
N ASP A 409 13.69 -17.68 8.26
CA ASP A 409 14.28 -18.48 9.32
C ASP A 409 15.75 -18.73 9.02
N ARG A 410 16.58 -18.59 10.05
CA ARG A 410 17.98 -18.99 10.03
C ARG A 410 18.19 -20.19 10.96
N VAL A 411 18.71 -21.28 10.41
CA VAL A 411 19.04 -22.51 11.12
C VAL A 411 20.39 -23.01 10.65
N ASP A 412 21.33 -23.25 11.56
CA ASP A 412 22.68 -23.75 11.27
C ASP A 412 23.42 -22.92 10.20
N GLY A 413 23.17 -21.61 10.17
CA GLY A 413 23.80 -20.69 9.20
C GLY A 413 23.12 -20.62 7.83
N LEU A 414 22.05 -21.38 7.61
CA LEU A 414 21.31 -21.42 6.36
C LEU A 414 19.98 -20.67 6.49
N TRP A 415 19.62 -19.95 5.43
CA TRP A 415 18.43 -19.11 5.37
C TRP A 415 17.31 -19.76 4.55
N THR A 416 16.11 -19.74 5.09
CA THR A 416 14.89 -20.18 4.40
C THR A 416 13.86 -19.07 4.47
N ARG A 417 13.23 -18.72 3.34
CA ARG A 417 12.09 -17.80 3.36
C ARG A 417 10.85 -18.59 3.76
N VAL A 418 10.19 -18.14 4.83
CA VAL A 418 8.97 -18.76 5.37
C VAL A 418 7.74 -18.12 4.74
N TYR A 419 7.77 -16.79 4.58
CA TYR A 419 6.69 -16.02 3.97
C TYR A 419 7.23 -14.90 3.09
N ASP A 420 6.58 -14.67 1.95
CA ASP A 420 6.65 -13.40 1.23
C ASP A 420 5.60 -12.47 1.85
N CYS A 421 6.03 -11.34 2.40
CA CYS A 421 5.17 -10.37 3.07
C CYS A 421 4.88 -9.15 2.19
N ARG A 422 5.37 -9.13 0.95
CA ARG A 422 5.09 -8.03 0.03
C ARG A 422 3.62 -7.98 -0.30
N ALA A 423 3.03 -6.79 -0.17
CA ALA A 423 1.71 -6.52 -0.71
C ALA A 423 1.85 -6.25 -2.21
N LEU A 424 1.02 -6.90 -3.02
CA LEU A 424 0.98 -6.68 -4.46
C LEU A 424 -0.36 -6.04 -4.83
N PHE A 425 -0.33 -5.08 -5.75
CA PHE A 425 -1.53 -4.44 -6.27
C PHE A 425 -1.61 -4.57 -7.78
N ALA A 426 -2.82 -4.81 -8.28
CA ALA A 426 -3.15 -4.59 -9.68
C ALA A 426 -3.30 -3.08 -9.91
N PRO A 427 -2.87 -2.53 -11.06
CA PRO A 427 -3.16 -1.14 -11.42
C PRO A 427 -4.63 -0.80 -11.17
N LEU A 428 -4.96 0.40 -10.66
CA LEU A 428 -6.34 0.74 -10.27
C LEU A 428 -7.38 0.55 -11.40
N ALA A 429 -6.97 0.75 -12.66
CA ALA A 429 -7.83 0.51 -13.82
C ALA A 429 -8.10 -0.98 -14.10
N GLU A 430 -7.22 -1.86 -13.63
CA GLU A 430 -7.28 -3.32 -13.76
C GLU A 430 -7.78 -4.01 -12.48
N ALA A 431 -7.70 -3.31 -11.35
CA ALA A 431 -8.24 -3.73 -10.06
C ALA A 431 -9.76 -3.87 -10.16
N ARG A 432 -10.19 -5.02 -10.68
CA ARG A 432 -11.55 -5.50 -10.48
C ARG A 432 -11.73 -5.70 -8.97
N PRO A 433 -12.89 -5.34 -8.42
CA PRO A 433 -13.13 -5.49 -6.98
C PRO A 433 -12.77 -6.91 -6.52
N ASP A 434 -11.97 -6.98 -5.45
CA ASP A 434 -11.54 -8.21 -4.80
C ASP A 434 -12.74 -9.13 -4.51
N PRO A 435 -12.76 -10.37 -5.08
CA PRO A 435 -13.82 -11.34 -4.84
C PRO A 435 -13.84 -11.90 -3.41
N THR A 436 -12.94 -11.49 -2.52
CA THR A 436 -12.89 -11.89 -1.10
C THR A 436 -13.16 -10.77 -0.10
N SER A 437 -13.33 -9.52 -0.58
CA SER A 437 -13.97 -8.44 0.18
C SER A 437 -15.37 -8.91 0.64
N MET A 438 -16.01 -8.31 1.66
CA MET A 438 -17.46 -8.53 1.92
C MET A 438 -18.35 -8.30 0.66
N ARG A 439 -17.73 -7.82 -0.42
CA ARG A 439 -18.17 -7.84 -1.81
C ARG A 439 -17.74 -9.11 -2.61
N ALA A 440 -17.75 -10.32 -2.05
CA ALA A 440 -17.47 -11.55 -2.81
C ALA A 440 -18.50 -11.89 -3.91
N PRO A 441 -18.11 -12.49 -5.06
CA PRO A 441 -19.05 -12.90 -6.10
C PRO A 441 -19.98 -14.01 -5.57
N GLY A 442 -21.22 -14.04 -6.07
CA GLY A 442 -22.26 -14.92 -5.56
C GLY A 442 -21.94 -16.41 -5.72
N LEU A 443 -22.81 -17.27 -5.20
CA LEU A 443 -22.81 -18.69 -5.55
C LEU A 443 -23.33 -18.83 -6.98
N HIS A 444 -22.57 -19.47 -7.88
CA HIS A 444 -22.96 -19.58 -9.30
C HIS A 444 -23.59 -20.92 -9.62
N VAL A 445 -24.56 -20.91 -10.53
CA VAL A 445 -25.02 -22.13 -11.18
C VAL A 445 -24.01 -22.45 -12.29
N LYS A 446 -23.30 -23.58 -12.18
CA LYS A 446 -22.32 -24.03 -13.18
C LYS A 446 -22.96 -24.84 -14.29
N TYR A 447 -23.95 -25.64 -13.95
CA TYR A 447 -24.65 -26.51 -14.90
C TYR A 447 -26.01 -26.92 -14.37
N VAL A 448 -26.89 -27.28 -15.30
CA VAL A 448 -28.14 -28.00 -15.03
C VAL A 448 -28.03 -29.34 -15.77
N ARG A 449 -28.44 -30.45 -15.17
CA ARG A 449 -28.45 -31.76 -15.83
C ARG A 449 -29.60 -32.63 -15.33
N LEU A 450 -29.89 -33.70 -16.05
CA LEU A 450 -30.72 -34.81 -15.55
C LEU A 450 -29.83 -35.99 -15.21
N THR A 451 -30.08 -36.68 -14.09
CA THR A 451 -29.24 -37.83 -13.69
C THR A 451 -29.21 -38.95 -14.73
N THR A 452 -30.22 -39.02 -15.59
CA THR A 452 -30.43 -40.06 -16.62
C THR A 452 -29.85 -39.72 -17.98
N LEU A 453 -29.26 -38.53 -18.16
CA LEU A 453 -28.70 -38.07 -19.43
C LEU A 453 -27.20 -37.81 -19.27
N ASP A 454 -26.42 -38.23 -20.26
CA ASP A 454 -25.01 -37.92 -20.36
C ASP A 454 -24.86 -36.47 -20.85
N GLY A 455 -24.33 -35.59 -20.01
CA GLY A 455 -24.06 -34.19 -20.32
C GLY A 455 -24.98 -33.18 -19.63
N GLU A 456 -24.70 -31.90 -19.87
CA GLU A 456 -25.45 -30.77 -19.31
C GLU A 456 -26.67 -30.46 -20.17
N LEU A 457 -27.79 -30.11 -19.52
CA LEU A 457 -28.95 -29.54 -20.17
C LEU A 457 -28.66 -28.08 -20.53
N GLY A 458 -28.96 -27.73 -21.77
CA GLY A 458 -29.12 -26.34 -22.20
C GLY A 458 -30.59 -25.93 -22.31
N ASN A 459 -30.82 -24.63 -22.45
CA ASN A 459 -32.14 -24.15 -22.83
C ASN A 459 -32.60 -24.78 -24.16
N ASP A 460 -33.91 -24.99 -24.29
CA ASP A 460 -34.55 -25.64 -25.44
C ASP A 460 -34.17 -27.11 -25.71
N THR A 461 -33.41 -27.75 -24.82
CA THR A 461 -33.13 -29.20 -24.90
C THR A 461 -34.43 -30.00 -24.76
N SER A 462 -34.63 -31.04 -25.58
CA SER A 462 -35.80 -31.93 -25.47
C SER A 462 -35.41 -33.23 -24.74
N VAL A 463 -36.20 -33.62 -23.75
CA VAL A 463 -35.96 -34.82 -22.92
C VAL A 463 -37.24 -35.64 -22.82
N SER A 464 -37.12 -36.97 -22.84
CA SER A 464 -38.31 -37.82 -22.70
C SER A 464 -38.91 -37.70 -21.30
N PHE A 465 -40.24 -37.79 -21.21
CA PHE A 465 -40.95 -37.80 -19.93
C PHE A 465 -40.43 -38.87 -18.96
N ALA A 466 -40.08 -40.06 -19.48
CA ALA A 466 -39.51 -41.14 -18.68
C ALA A 466 -38.11 -40.79 -18.12
N ALA A 467 -37.26 -40.12 -18.91
CA ALA A 467 -35.95 -39.66 -18.46
C ALA A 467 -36.09 -38.56 -17.40
N PHE A 468 -37.04 -37.62 -17.58
CA PHE A 468 -37.36 -36.58 -16.61
C PHE A 468 -37.79 -37.15 -15.25
N LEU A 469 -38.76 -38.08 -15.24
CA LEU A 469 -39.26 -38.69 -13.99
C LEU A 469 -38.17 -39.45 -13.23
N LYS A 470 -37.40 -40.29 -13.92
CA LYS A 470 -36.36 -41.12 -13.30
C LYS A 470 -35.13 -40.31 -12.92
N GLY A 471 -34.75 -39.34 -13.76
CA GLY A 471 -33.52 -38.59 -13.63
C GLY A 471 -33.54 -37.62 -12.46
N GLY A 472 -34.62 -36.85 -12.32
CA GLY A 472 -34.59 -35.66 -11.47
C GLY A 472 -33.57 -34.62 -11.97
N ILE A 473 -33.80 -33.38 -11.61
CA ILE A 473 -32.97 -32.25 -12.03
C ILE A 473 -31.82 -32.09 -11.04
N VAL A 474 -30.61 -31.95 -11.54
CA VAL A 474 -29.41 -31.64 -10.75
C VAL A 474 -28.86 -30.29 -11.19
N MET A 475 -28.66 -29.39 -10.23
CA MET A 475 -27.96 -28.13 -10.42
C MET A 475 -26.62 -28.19 -9.71
N GLY A 476 -25.55 -27.94 -10.46
CA GLY A 476 -24.20 -27.84 -9.91
C GLY A 476 -23.83 -26.41 -9.61
N PHE A 477 -23.08 -26.21 -8.54
CA PHE A 477 -22.61 -24.91 -8.10
C PHE A 477 -21.07 -24.86 -8.05
N ASP A 478 -20.53 -23.65 -8.05
CA ASP A 478 -19.10 -23.38 -7.84
C ASP A 478 -18.68 -23.39 -6.37
N GLY A 479 -19.63 -23.61 -5.46
CA GLY A 479 -19.42 -23.77 -4.02
C GLY A 479 -20.48 -24.68 -3.41
N VAL A 480 -20.32 -25.04 -2.14
CA VAL A 480 -21.31 -25.86 -1.44
C VAL A 480 -22.46 -24.96 -1.00
N PRO A 481 -23.72 -25.19 -1.43
CA PRO A 481 -24.83 -24.38 -0.95
C PRO A 481 -25.17 -24.72 0.50
N ALA A 482 -25.64 -23.73 1.26
CA ALA A 482 -26.04 -23.91 2.65
C ALA A 482 -27.22 -24.89 2.78
N PRO A 483 -27.31 -25.67 3.88
CA PRO A 483 -28.46 -26.53 4.15
C PRO A 483 -29.76 -25.72 4.18
N LEU A 484 -30.79 -26.21 3.49
CA LEU A 484 -32.09 -25.55 3.47
C LEU A 484 -32.80 -25.71 4.81
N HIS A 485 -33.38 -24.62 5.32
CA HIS A 485 -34.19 -24.67 6.53
C HIS A 485 -35.52 -25.43 6.27
N PRO A 486 -36.06 -26.19 7.24
CA PRO A 486 -37.31 -26.97 7.06
C PRO A 486 -38.59 -26.12 6.88
N THR A 487 -38.46 -24.79 6.79
CA THR A 487 -39.55 -23.82 6.93
C THR A 487 -40.45 -23.67 5.68
N GLY A 488 -40.28 -24.52 4.66
CA GLY A 488 -41.25 -24.66 3.56
C GLY A 488 -41.22 -23.58 2.48
N GLN A 489 -40.21 -22.69 2.44
CA GLN A 489 -40.00 -21.83 1.26
C GLN A 489 -39.40 -22.65 0.11
N SER A 490 -40.07 -22.64 -1.05
CA SER A 490 -39.60 -23.32 -2.26
C SER A 490 -38.37 -22.60 -2.81
N VAL A 491 -37.18 -23.09 -2.49
CA VAL A 491 -35.92 -22.56 -3.03
C VAL A 491 -35.79 -22.85 -4.53
N LEU A 492 -36.36 -23.96 -5.00
CA LEU A 492 -36.48 -24.30 -6.41
C LEU A 492 -37.93 -24.65 -6.75
N THR A 493 -38.48 -23.96 -7.74
CA THR A 493 -39.77 -24.29 -8.34
C THR A 493 -39.56 -24.89 -9.73
N VAL A 494 -40.21 -26.02 -10.00
CA VAL A 494 -40.22 -26.66 -11.32
C VAL A 494 -41.65 -26.60 -11.85
N THR A 495 -41.87 -25.86 -12.92
CA THR A 495 -43.19 -25.56 -13.48
C THR A 495 -43.34 -26.19 -14.85
N LEU A 496 -44.46 -26.87 -15.10
CA LEU A 496 -44.84 -27.35 -16.41
C LEU A 496 -45.89 -26.43 -17.02
N ASP A 497 -45.64 -25.91 -18.22
CA ASP A 497 -46.60 -25.07 -18.94
C ASP A 497 -47.58 -25.96 -19.71
N LEU A 498 -48.78 -26.15 -19.16
CA LEU A 498 -49.85 -26.94 -19.78
C LEU A 498 -50.63 -26.06 -20.77
N PRO A 499 -51.14 -26.61 -21.90
CA PRO A 499 -52.02 -25.86 -22.77
C PRO A 499 -53.36 -25.59 -22.08
N TYR A 500 -53.84 -24.34 -22.17
CA TYR A 500 -55.15 -23.95 -21.65
C TYR A 500 -56.13 -23.66 -22.81
N PRO A 501 -57.36 -24.19 -22.76
CA PRO A 501 -57.89 -25.14 -21.78
C PRO A 501 -57.41 -26.58 -22.01
N LEU A 502 -57.31 -27.36 -20.94
CA LEU A 502 -56.77 -28.72 -21.00
C LEU A 502 -57.86 -29.77 -21.25
N SER A 503 -59.06 -29.62 -20.65
CA SER A 503 -60.15 -30.60 -20.74
C SER A 503 -61.07 -30.40 -21.95
N PRO A 504 -61.80 -31.45 -22.43
CA PRO A 504 -62.75 -31.28 -23.54
C PRO A 504 -63.93 -30.39 -23.14
N ALA A 505 -64.35 -30.47 -21.88
CA ALA A 505 -65.45 -29.68 -21.34
C ALA A 505 -65.13 -28.19 -21.41
N GLU A 506 -63.92 -27.79 -21.01
CA GLU A 506 -63.50 -26.39 -21.11
C GLU A 506 -63.30 -25.97 -22.57
N ARG A 507 -62.73 -26.82 -23.43
CA ARG A 507 -62.60 -26.52 -24.87
C ARG A 507 -63.96 -26.27 -25.53
N ASN A 508 -64.95 -27.10 -25.20
CA ASN A 508 -66.33 -26.94 -25.66
C ASN A 508 -66.95 -25.62 -25.16
N ALA A 509 -66.67 -25.25 -23.90
CA ALA A 509 -67.15 -23.97 -23.35
C ALA A 509 -66.59 -22.76 -24.11
N TRP A 510 -65.36 -22.84 -24.59
CA TRP A 510 -64.71 -21.80 -25.40
C TRP A 510 -64.96 -21.91 -26.92
N GLN A 511 -65.70 -22.93 -27.37
CA GLN A 511 -65.99 -23.17 -28.79
C GLN A 511 -64.73 -23.27 -29.68
N LEU A 512 -63.64 -23.80 -29.11
CA LEU A 512 -62.35 -23.93 -29.81
C LEU A 512 -62.37 -25.09 -30.81
N GLY A 513 -61.82 -24.86 -32.00
CA GLY A 513 -61.59 -25.92 -32.99
C GLY A 513 -60.44 -26.86 -32.61
N PRO A 514 -60.29 -28.00 -33.31
CA PRO A 514 -59.23 -28.97 -33.04
C PRO A 514 -57.83 -28.35 -33.01
N GLY A 515 -57.07 -28.63 -31.95
CA GLY A 515 -55.71 -28.11 -31.76
C GLY A 515 -55.58 -26.61 -31.40
N GLN A 516 -56.67 -25.86 -31.27
CA GLN A 516 -56.61 -24.47 -30.80
C GLN A 516 -56.36 -24.41 -29.28
N VAL A 517 -55.53 -23.45 -28.86
CA VAL A 517 -55.24 -23.15 -27.45
C VAL A 517 -55.34 -21.64 -27.22
N LEU A 518 -55.81 -21.23 -26.05
CA LEU A 518 -55.88 -19.81 -25.66
C LEU A 518 -54.55 -19.32 -25.05
N GLY A 519 -53.78 -20.24 -24.45
CA GLY A 519 -52.52 -19.91 -23.81
C GLY A 519 -51.98 -21.10 -23.02
N THR A 520 -51.23 -20.80 -21.95
CA THR A 520 -50.66 -21.81 -21.06
C THR A 520 -51.10 -21.61 -19.62
N GLN A 521 -51.40 -22.71 -18.93
CA GLN A 521 -51.61 -22.78 -17.49
C GLN A 521 -50.35 -23.38 -16.83
N PRO A 522 -49.66 -22.63 -15.94
CA PRO A 522 -48.53 -23.17 -15.21
C PRO A 522 -48.99 -24.17 -14.15
N LEU A 523 -48.31 -25.32 -14.08
CA LEU A 523 -48.47 -26.31 -13.03
C LEU A 523 -47.13 -26.50 -12.31
N ASP A 524 -47.02 -26.01 -11.08
CA ASP A 524 -45.86 -26.28 -10.23
C ASP A 524 -45.90 -27.75 -9.78
N LEU A 525 -44.81 -28.45 -10.08
CA LEU A 525 -44.70 -29.88 -9.88
C LEU A 525 -44.28 -30.20 -8.44
N ALA A 526 -44.96 -31.18 -7.85
CA ALA A 526 -44.55 -31.74 -6.55
C ALA A 526 -43.21 -32.49 -6.67
N GLY A 527 -42.31 -32.26 -5.74
CA GLY A 527 -41.02 -32.95 -5.70
C GLY A 527 -40.22 -32.64 -4.44
N PHE A 528 -39.10 -33.34 -4.29
CA PHE A 528 -38.24 -33.30 -3.10
C PHE A 528 -36.86 -32.78 -3.45
N LEU A 529 -36.34 -31.86 -2.65
CA LEU A 529 -34.97 -31.35 -2.77
C LEU A 529 -34.03 -32.16 -1.88
N LYS A 530 -32.87 -32.52 -2.44
CA LYS A 530 -31.74 -33.12 -1.73
C LYS A 530 -30.50 -32.27 -2.00
N MET A 531 -29.83 -31.86 -0.93
CA MET A 531 -28.57 -31.14 -0.99
C MET A 531 -27.41 -32.13 -0.98
N GLY A 532 -26.44 -31.94 -1.86
CA GLY A 532 -25.18 -32.68 -1.92
C GLY A 532 -23.97 -31.74 -1.87
N ALA A 533 -22.77 -32.31 -2.00
CA ALA A 533 -21.54 -31.52 -2.03
C ALA A 533 -21.44 -30.74 -3.35
N GLY A 534 -21.79 -29.46 -3.33
CA GLY A 534 -21.76 -28.59 -4.52
C GLY A 534 -22.88 -28.86 -5.52
N GLU A 535 -23.87 -29.68 -5.19
CA GLU A 535 -25.02 -29.99 -6.04
C GLU A 535 -26.33 -29.88 -5.26
N MET A 536 -27.39 -29.45 -5.95
CA MET A 536 -28.76 -29.54 -5.47
C MET A 536 -29.57 -30.39 -6.44
N ARG A 537 -30.22 -31.43 -5.93
CA ARG A 537 -31.03 -32.35 -6.71
C ARG A 537 -32.50 -32.23 -6.36
N TRP A 538 -33.33 -32.00 -7.37
CA TRP A 538 -34.78 -32.04 -7.29
C TRP A 538 -35.30 -33.34 -7.91
N GLN A 539 -36.07 -34.10 -7.14
CA GLN A 539 -36.68 -35.35 -7.60
C GLN A 539 -38.21 -35.18 -7.69
N PRO A 540 -38.84 -35.53 -8.83
CA PRO A 540 -40.30 -35.56 -8.96
C PRO A 540 -40.95 -36.47 -7.91
N ASP A 541 -42.11 -36.08 -7.40
CA ASP A 541 -42.96 -36.95 -6.59
C ASP A 541 -43.58 -38.07 -7.46
N GLY A 542 -43.75 -39.26 -6.89
CA GLY A 542 -44.31 -40.42 -7.59
C GLY A 542 -45.74 -40.19 -8.10
N VAL A 543 -46.50 -39.26 -7.52
CA VAL A 543 -47.84 -38.89 -8.02
C VAL A 543 -47.81 -38.40 -9.48
N LEU A 544 -46.67 -37.86 -9.93
CA LEU A 544 -46.48 -37.33 -11.27
C LEU A 544 -46.34 -38.40 -12.36
N GLU A 545 -46.22 -39.69 -12.01
CA GLU A 545 -46.21 -40.79 -13.00
C GLU A 545 -47.51 -40.83 -13.82
N SER A 546 -48.63 -40.42 -13.23
CA SER A 546 -49.95 -40.36 -13.88
C SER A 546 -50.14 -39.13 -14.77
N LEU A 547 -49.24 -38.15 -14.70
CA LEU A 547 -49.39 -36.84 -15.35
C LEU A 547 -49.61 -36.93 -16.87
N PRO A 548 -48.91 -37.77 -17.65
CA PRO A 548 -49.14 -37.85 -19.09
C PRO A 548 -50.55 -38.34 -19.43
N MET A 549 -51.11 -39.22 -18.60
CA MET A 549 -52.47 -39.74 -18.79
C MET A 549 -53.51 -38.69 -18.43
N MET A 550 -53.29 -37.92 -17.36
CA MET A 550 -54.18 -36.82 -16.96
C MET A 550 -54.14 -35.65 -17.94
N VAL A 551 -52.96 -35.29 -18.41
CA VAL A 551 -52.76 -34.19 -19.35
C VAL A 551 -53.25 -34.60 -20.75
N ARG A 552 -53.35 -35.90 -21.06
CA ARG A 552 -53.86 -36.41 -22.34
C ARG A 552 -55.36 -36.51 -22.43
N VAL A 553 -55.94 -35.42 -22.90
CA VAL A 553 -57.32 -35.33 -23.32
C VAL A 553 -57.38 -35.43 -24.86
N GLY A 554 -57.51 -36.64 -25.39
CA GLY A 554 -57.62 -36.88 -26.84
C GLY A 554 -56.30 -36.74 -27.64
N LYS A 555 -56.38 -36.94 -28.97
CA LYS A 555 -55.23 -36.98 -29.91
C LYS A 555 -54.58 -35.61 -30.21
N GLU A 556 -54.93 -34.54 -29.50
CA GLU A 556 -54.73 -33.16 -29.98
C GLU A 556 -53.72 -32.31 -29.18
N LEU A 557 -52.89 -32.94 -28.36
CA LEU A 557 -51.93 -32.21 -27.51
C LEU A 557 -50.55 -32.06 -28.17
N PRO A 558 -49.80 -31.01 -27.79
CA PRO A 558 -48.44 -30.81 -28.28
C PRO A 558 -47.56 -32.01 -27.93
N THR A 559 -46.65 -32.35 -28.84
CA THR A 559 -45.73 -33.49 -28.71
C THR A 559 -44.71 -33.32 -27.58
N ARG A 560 -44.54 -32.08 -27.11
CA ARG A 560 -43.68 -31.70 -25.99
C ARG A 560 -44.28 -30.53 -25.20
N LEU A 561 -43.97 -30.47 -23.92
CA LEU A 561 -44.38 -29.39 -23.01
C LEU A 561 -43.16 -28.64 -22.50
N ARG A 562 -43.27 -27.33 -22.29
CA ARG A 562 -42.17 -26.54 -21.73
C ARG A 562 -42.12 -26.72 -20.22
N CYS A 563 -40.96 -27.12 -19.71
CA CYS A 563 -40.65 -27.16 -18.30
C CYS A 563 -39.74 -25.98 -17.96
N ARG A 564 -40.11 -25.19 -16.95
CA ARG A 564 -39.36 -24.05 -16.44
C ARG A 564 -38.86 -24.36 -15.04
N LEU A 565 -37.67 -23.87 -14.73
CA LEU A 565 -37.10 -23.91 -13.40
C LEU A 565 -36.83 -22.50 -12.94
N THR A 566 -37.20 -22.21 -11.70
CA THR A 566 -36.87 -20.96 -11.03
C THR A 566 -36.22 -21.28 -9.69
N LEU A 567 -34.94 -20.92 -9.57
CA LEU A 567 -34.19 -21.03 -8.32
C LEU A 567 -34.10 -19.64 -7.69
N ASN A 568 -34.63 -19.50 -6.48
CA ASN A 568 -34.70 -18.24 -5.77
C ASN A 568 -33.32 -17.78 -5.29
N GLY A 569 -32.85 -16.66 -5.83
CA GLY A 569 -31.51 -16.14 -5.56
C GLY A 569 -31.30 -15.68 -4.13
N ARG A 570 -32.38 -15.25 -3.46
CA ARG A 570 -32.35 -14.71 -2.10
C ARG A 570 -32.50 -15.79 -1.03
N ALA A 571 -32.92 -16.98 -1.42
CA ALA A 571 -33.18 -18.09 -0.50
C ALA A 571 -32.02 -19.08 -0.40
N LEU A 572 -30.94 -18.86 -1.16
CA LEU A 572 -29.78 -19.76 -1.22
C LEU A 572 -28.48 -18.97 -1.02
N THR A 573 -27.64 -19.46 -0.11
CA THR A 573 -26.31 -18.91 0.18
C THR A 573 -25.25 -20.00 0.11
N ALA A 574 -23.98 -19.64 0.04
CA ALA A 574 -22.90 -20.60 0.21
C ALA A 574 -22.75 -21.02 1.69
N GLN A 575 -22.47 -22.30 1.92
CA GLN A 575 -22.27 -22.86 3.26
C GLN A 575 -21.09 -22.17 3.95
N GLY A 576 -21.29 -21.71 5.19
CA GLY A 576 -20.27 -20.96 5.94
C GLY A 576 -20.15 -19.48 5.56
N HIS A 577 -20.87 -19.02 4.54
CA HIS A 577 -20.80 -17.64 4.03
C HIS A 577 -22.22 -17.07 3.82
N PRO A 578 -22.91 -16.63 4.89
CA PRO A 578 -24.31 -16.18 4.82
C PRO A 578 -24.52 -14.97 3.90
N ASP A 579 -23.50 -14.13 3.70
CA ASP A 579 -23.57 -12.96 2.82
C ASP A 579 -23.29 -13.28 1.35
N ARG A 580 -22.89 -14.53 1.03
CA ARG A 580 -22.68 -15.01 -0.33
C ARG A 580 -23.95 -15.64 -0.87
N LEU A 581 -24.92 -14.79 -1.25
CA LEU A 581 -26.16 -15.20 -1.91
C LEU A 581 -25.90 -15.84 -3.28
N LEU A 582 -26.85 -16.63 -3.77
CA LEU A 582 -26.87 -17.10 -5.14
C LEU A 582 -26.87 -15.91 -6.10
N ASN A 583 -26.06 -16.03 -7.14
CA ASN A 583 -26.16 -15.20 -8.32
C ASN A 583 -26.83 -16.02 -9.42
N GLY A 584 -28.13 -15.80 -9.60
CA GLY A 584 -28.92 -16.49 -10.60
C GLY A 584 -28.93 -15.81 -11.97
N LEU A 585 -28.24 -14.68 -12.17
CA LEU A 585 -28.24 -14.02 -13.47
C LEU A 585 -27.45 -14.84 -14.49
N ALA A 586 -28.17 -15.55 -15.36
CA ALA A 586 -27.60 -16.24 -16.50
C ALA A 586 -27.81 -15.41 -17.77
N LEU A 587 -26.73 -15.14 -18.50
CA LEU A 587 -26.82 -14.50 -19.81
C LEU A 587 -27.35 -15.49 -20.84
N THR A 588 -28.11 -14.98 -21.81
CA THR A 588 -28.63 -15.80 -22.90
C THR A 588 -28.08 -15.34 -24.24
N ARG A 589 -27.88 -16.29 -25.17
CA ARG A 589 -27.39 -16.04 -26.52
C ARG A 589 -28.28 -16.76 -27.53
N PRO A 590 -28.80 -16.07 -28.57
CA PRO A 590 -29.54 -16.74 -29.64
C PRO A 590 -28.58 -17.60 -30.47
N ARG A 591 -29.01 -18.81 -30.84
CA ARG A 591 -28.32 -19.71 -31.77
C ARG A 591 -28.81 -19.51 -33.20
N ALA A 592 -28.02 -19.98 -34.17
CA ALA A 592 -28.34 -19.86 -35.60
C ALA A 592 -29.62 -20.62 -36.01
N ASP A 593 -30.04 -21.61 -35.24
CA ASP A 593 -31.27 -22.40 -35.44
C ASP A 593 -32.53 -21.76 -34.81
N GLY A 594 -32.39 -20.58 -34.20
CA GLY A 594 -33.47 -19.86 -33.53
C GLY A 594 -33.74 -20.29 -32.08
N THR A 595 -32.97 -21.22 -31.52
CA THR A 595 -33.03 -21.58 -30.09
C THR A 595 -32.21 -20.60 -29.24
N ILE A 596 -32.41 -20.62 -27.92
CA ILE A 596 -31.66 -19.78 -26.99
C ILE A 596 -30.72 -20.65 -26.17
N GLU A 597 -29.45 -20.29 -26.14
CA GLU A 597 -28.46 -20.84 -25.24
C GLU A 597 -28.42 -20.04 -23.94
N VAL A 598 -28.31 -20.73 -22.82
CA VAL A 598 -27.94 -20.12 -21.54
C VAL A 598 -26.44 -20.29 -21.34
N LEU A 599 -25.76 -19.20 -21.01
CA LEU A 599 -24.32 -19.21 -20.75
C LEU A 599 -24.12 -19.46 -19.26
N LEU A 600 -23.47 -20.59 -18.95
CA LEU A 600 -23.07 -20.94 -17.60
C LEU A 600 -21.53 -21.01 -17.52
N PRO A 601 -20.92 -20.70 -16.36
CA PRO A 601 -21.55 -20.29 -15.11
C PRO A 601 -22.25 -18.92 -15.18
N THR A 602 -23.14 -18.64 -14.22
CA THR A 602 -23.76 -17.31 -14.05
C THR A 602 -22.69 -16.22 -13.80
N VAL A 603 -23.00 -14.96 -14.12
CA VAL A 603 -22.04 -13.83 -14.04
C VAL A 603 -22.07 -13.12 -12.69
N ASP A 604 -20.97 -12.51 -12.23
CA ASP A 604 -20.81 -11.95 -10.87
C ASP A 604 -21.64 -10.69 -10.54
N ASP A 605 -22.28 -10.06 -11.53
CA ASP A 605 -22.74 -8.67 -11.43
C ASP A 605 -24.01 -8.46 -10.57
N VAL A 606 -24.81 -9.51 -10.28
CA VAL A 606 -26.12 -9.35 -9.60
C VAL A 606 -26.40 -10.44 -8.56
N ARG A 607 -26.19 -10.12 -7.28
CA ARG A 607 -26.49 -11.04 -6.15
C ARG A 607 -27.98 -11.07 -5.82
N GLY A 608 -28.47 -12.25 -5.44
CA GLY A 608 -29.87 -12.46 -5.10
C GLY A 608 -30.82 -12.44 -6.29
N ALA A 609 -30.28 -12.41 -7.53
CA ALA A 609 -31.07 -12.63 -8.73
C ALA A 609 -31.54 -14.08 -8.81
N ASP A 610 -32.78 -14.28 -9.23
CA ASP A 610 -33.33 -15.62 -9.44
C ASP A 610 -32.74 -16.24 -10.71
N PHE A 611 -32.37 -17.51 -10.64
CA PHE A 611 -31.95 -18.26 -11.82
C PHE A 611 -33.16 -18.86 -12.51
N THR A 612 -33.29 -18.57 -13.80
CA THR A 612 -34.36 -19.11 -14.64
C THR A 612 -33.80 -19.93 -15.79
N PHE A 613 -34.39 -21.09 -16.02
CA PHE A 613 -33.95 -22.07 -17.03
C PHE A 613 -35.18 -22.76 -17.61
N TRP A 614 -35.14 -23.22 -18.85
CA TRP A 614 -36.22 -24.02 -19.43
C TRP A 614 -35.76 -25.08 -20.41
N PHE A 615 -36.49 -26.18 -20.46
CA PHE A 615 -36.27 -27.26 -21.42
C PHE A 615 -37.62 -27.86 -21.83
N TRP A 616 -37.63 -28.73 -22.82
CA TRP A 616 -38.84 -29.37 -23.34
C TRP A 616 -38.94 -30.80 -22.86
N ILE A 617 -40.11 -31.20 -22.36
CA ILE A 617 -40.42 -32.58 -22.00
C ILE A 617 -41.27 -33.20 -23.10
N GLU A 618 -40.73 -34.20 -23.78
CA GLU A 618 -41.42 -34.97 -24.80
C GLU A 618 -42.37 -35.99 -24.15
N LEU A 619 -43.63 -35.96 -24.56
CA LEU A 619 -44.64 -36.87 -24.06
C LEU A 619 -44.58 -38.20 -24.83
N PRO A 620 -44.69 -39.36 -24.16
CA PRO A 620 -44.50 -40.68 -24.78
C PRO A 620 -45.54 -40.95 -25.87
N ARG A 621 -45.16 -41.32 -27.10
CA ARG A 621 -46.16 -41.66 -28.14
C ARG A 621 -46.95 -42.91 -27.73
N LEU A 622 -48.28 -42.86 -27.83
CA LEU A 622 -49.11 -44.06 -27.69
C LEU A 622 -49.14 -44.77 -29.05
N ASP A 623 -48.19 -45.67 -29.27
CA ASP A 623 -48.31 -46.67 -30.34
C ASP A 623 -49.27 -47.75 -29.84
N GLY A 624 -50.56 -47.46 -30.00
CA GLY A 624 -51.65 -48.26 -29.48
C GLY A 624 -52.98 -47.71 -29.94
N ALA A 625 -53.17 -47.66 -31.26
CA ALA A 625 -54.53 -47.61 -31.78
C ALA A 625 -55.25 -48.87 -31.27
N PHE A 626 -56.35 -48.66 -30.56
CA PHE A 626 -57.34 -49.69 -30.32
C PHE A 626 -57.80 -50.18 -31.69
N ASP A 627 -57.36 -51.37 -32.11
CA ASP A 627 -57.80 -51.99 -33.35
C ASP A 627 -59.24 -52.49 -33.15
N SER A 628 -60.19 -51.76 -33.69
CA SER A 628 -61.60 -52.14 -33.69
C SER A 628 -61.91 -53.29 -34.65
N SER A 629 -60.93 -53.82 -35.39
CA SER A 629 -61.12 -54.94 -36.32
C SER A 629 -61.17 -56.32 -35.66
N THR A 630 -60.82 -56.42 -34.36
CA THR A 630 -60.84 -57.69 -33.61
C THR A 630 -62.14 -58.01 -32.86
N PHE A 631 -63.14 -57.12 -32.88
CA PHE A 631 -64.46 -57.42 -32.32
C PHE A 631 -65.45 -57.84 -33.41
N ASP A 632 -65.87 -59.10 -33.35
CA ASP A 632 -66.97 -59.64 -34.15
C ASP A 632 -68.27 -58.89 -33.82
N LYS A 633 -69.00 -58.47 -34.85
CA LYS A 633 -70.21 -57.63 -34.74
C LYS A 633 -71.43 -58.40 -34.22
N SER A 634 -71.28 -59.61 -33.69
CA SER A 634 -72.39 -60.49 -33.31
C SER A 634 -72.55 -60.76 -31.80
N VAL A 635 -71.86 -60.04 -30.90
CA VAL A 635 -71.91 -60.35 -29.45
C VAL A 635 -72.83 -59.43 -28.63
N PHE A 636 -73.44 -58.39 -29.22
CA PHE A 636 -74.49 -57.62 -28.55
C PHE A 636 -75.70 -57.39 -29.47
N SER A 637 -76.60 -58.37 -29.46
CA SER A 637 -78.03 -58.20 -29.75
C SER A 637 -78.83 -58.60 -28.53
#